data_AF-A0A7V2XYL2-F1
#
_entry.id   AF-A0A7V2XYL2-F1
#
_cell.length_a   1.000
_cell.length_b   1.000
_cell.length_c   1.000
_cell.angle_alpha   90.00
_cell.angle_beta   90.00
_cell.angle_gamma   90.00
#
_symmetry.space_group_name_H-M   'P 1'
#
loop_
_entity.id
_entity.type
_entity.pdbx_description
1 polymer ?
#
loop_
_entity_poly.entity_id
_entity_poly.type
_entity_poly.pdbx_seq_one_letter_code
_entity_poly.pdbx_strand_id
1 'polypeptide(L)'
;DESGRRRPEVVPGSDVLISCDKLILATGQEIRLPFELDPGSLSLKEGRVEKFAKPPLFFLEDLGTVAEVIGAGHRIAQAVMETLEKRSEPKAPEEKQEVVRFEDLNLNYFRKEPSVALKEIPVERSVSSFEEVVQPYTIDEARAEAQRCFSCGACNGCDNCYRYCPDMAVIKQDGKYEVHLDYCKGCLVCFEECPRHAIEVVGLPTQGGKAFWRERVRNFKIIG
;
A
#
# COMPACT_ATOMS: atom_id res chain seq x y z
N ASP A 1 16.85 16.26 1.94
CA ASP A 1 16.77 17.73 2.04
C ASP A 1 15.71 18.05 3.10
N GLU A 2 15.38 19.32 3.30
CA GLU A 2 14.36 19.76 4.27
C GLU A 2 12.96 19.17 3.96
N SER A 3 12.74 18.62 2.76
CA SER A 3 11.53 17.91 2.35
C SER A 3 11.56 16.39 2.61
N GLY A 4 12.65 15.86 3.19
CA GLY A 4 12.82 14.42 3.45
C GLY A 4 13.28 13.61 2.22
N ARG A 5 13.53 14.25 1.07
CA ARG A 5 14.07 13.55 -0.11
C ARG A 5 15.54 13.20 0.11
N ARG A 6 15.93 11.98 -0.29
CA ARG A 6 17.34 11.56 -0.29
C ARG A 6 18.12 12.47 -1.23
N ARG A 7 19.24 13.02 -0.76
CA ARG A 7 20.17 13.77 -1.60
C ARG A 7 21.46 12.95 -1.72
N PRO A 8 22.09 12.89 -2.90
CA PRO A 8 23.44 12.37 -2.99
C PRO A 8 24.36 13.26 -2.15
N GLU A 9 25.08 12.67 -1.20
CA GLU A 9 26.17 13.33 -0.51
C GLU A 9 27.44 13.16 -1.34
N VAL A 10 28.07 14.27 -1.71
CA VAL A 10 29.31 14.25 -2.48
C VAL A 10 30.42 13.77 -1.55
N VAL A 11 31.04 12.63 -1.89
CA VAL A 11 32.20 12.11 -1.16
C VAL A 11 33.47 12.72 -1.80
N PRO A 12 34.25 13.54 -1.08
CA PRO A 12 35.44 14.18 -1.65
C PRO A 12 36.43 13.14 -2.19
N GLY A 13 36.89 13.32 -3.43
CA GLY A 13 37.83 12.41 -4.09
C GLY A 13 37.20 11.14 -4.65
N SER A 14 35.87 11.00 -4.64
CA SER A 14 35.16 9.89 -5.30
C SER A 14 34.84 10.17 -6.77
N ASP A 15 35.51 11.16 -7.39
CA ASP A 15 35.28 11.51 -8.79
C ASP A 15 35.77 10.39 -9.70
N VAL A 16 34.86 9.84 -10.52
CA VAL A 16 35.18 8.80 -11.49
C VAL A 16 34.87 9.32 -12.87
N LEU A 17 35.88 9.30 -13.75
CA LEU A 17 35.68 9.54 -15.18
C LEU A 17 35.22 8.24 -15.84
N ILE A 18 34.01 8.24 -16.39
CA ILE A 18 33.43 7.10 -17.11
C ILE A 18 33.33 7.48 -18.59
N SER A 19 34.01 6.72 -19.45
CA SER A 19 33.87 6.85 -20.91
C SER A 19 32.52 6.27 -21.34
N CYS A 20 31.73 7.02 -22.10
CA CYS A 20 30.46 6.55 -22.64
C CYS A 20 30.21 7.10 -24.05
N ASP A 21 29.60 6.29 -24.91
CA ASP A 21 29.17 6.73 -26.25
C ASP A 21 27.83 7.48 -26.23
N LYS A 22 27.03 7.28 -25.16
CA LYS A 22 25.70 7.87 -24.99
C LYS A 22 25.49 8.31 -23.55
N LEU A 23 24.95 9.52 -23.38
CA LEU A 23 24.54 10.08 -22.10
C LEU A 23 23.02 10.27 -22.12
N ILE A 24 22.30 9.57 -21.25
CA ILE A 24 20.86 9.76 -21.05
C ILE A 24 20.68 10.68 -19.85
N LEU A 25 20.13 11.87 -20.10
CA LEU A 25 19.86 12.84 -19.04
C LEU A 25 18.50 12.53 -18.41
N ALA A 26 18.50 12.19 -17.13
CA ALA A 26 17.28 12.08 -16.33
C ALA A 26 16.76 13.49 -15.99
N THR A 27 16.11 14.14 -16.95
CA THR A 27 15.52 15.47 -16.75
C THR A 27 14.22 15.36 -15.96
N GLY A 28 14.03 16.25 -14.98
CA GLY A 28 12.75 16.39 -14.29
C GLY A 28 11.67 17.02 -15.16
N GLN A 29 10.44 17.08 -14.63
CA GLN A 29 9.31 17.75 -15.26
C GLN A 29 9.01 19.09 -14.56
N GLU A 30 8.56 20.09 -15.33
CA GLU A 30 8.07 21.37 -14.82
C GLU A 30 6.66 21.61 -15.35
N ILE A 31 5.73 21.95 -14.45
CA ILE A 31 4.34 22.23 -14.82
C ILE A 31 4.27 23.61 -15.47
N ARG A 32 3.88 23.66 -16.76
CA ARG A 32 3.51 24.91 -17.42
C ARG A 32 2.00 25.03 -17.51
N LEU A 33 1.43 25.87 -16.65
CA LEU A 33 0.02 26.23 -16.72
C LEU A 33 -0.18 27.39 -17.72
N PRO A 34 -1.33 27.43 -18.43
CA PRO A 34 -1.66 28.53 -19.35
C PRO A 34 -2.01 29.84 -18.62
N PHE A 35 -1.92 29.86 -17.29
CA PHE A 35 -2.13 31.02 -16.43
C PHE A 35 -1.13 30.99 -15.27
N GLU A 36 -0.77 32.17 -14.77
CA GLU A 36 0.02 32.28 -13.54
C GLU A 36 -0.84 31.86 -12.35
N LEU A 37 -0.39 30.82 -11.67
CA LEU A 37 -0.98 30.33 -10.44
C LEU A 37 0.07 30.54 -9.38
N ASP A 38 -0.16 31.48 -8.45
CA ASP A 38 0.73 31.62 -7.29
C ASP A 38 0.56 30.35 -6.44
N PRO A 39 1.58 29.45 -6.37
CA PRO A 39 1.45 28.16 -5.70
C PRO A 39 1.13 28.30 -4.21
N GLY A 40 1.50 29.44 -3.60
CA GLY A 40 1.16 29.75 -2.22
C GLY A 40 -0.29 30.25 -2.02
N SER A 41 -0.99 30.55 -3.11
CA SER A 41 -2.35 31.13 -3.07
C SER A 41 -3.48 30.11 -3.17
N LEU A 42 -3.17 28.85 -3.50
CA LEU A 42 -4.13 27.77 -3.60
C LEU A 42 -4.02 26.83 -2.40
N SER A 43 -4.85 27.12 -1.41
CA SER A 43 -5.19 26.14 -0.39
C SER A 43 -5.94 24.98 -1.07
N LEU A 44 -5.29 23.82 -1.13
CA LEU A 44 -5.90 22.57 -1.56
C LEU A 44 -6.30 21.76 -0.33
N LYS A 45 -7.56 21.35 -0.29
CA LYS A 45 -8.04 20.34 0.65
C LYS A 45 -8.62 19.19 -0.14
N GLU A 46 -7.96 18.03 -0.07
CA GLU A 46 -8.40 16.80 -0.77
C GLU A 46 -8.56 17.01 -2.29
N GLY A 47 -7.66 17.79 -2.90
CA GLY A 47 -7.69 18.12 -4.33
C GLY A 47 -8.75 19.17 -4.71
N ARG A 48 -9.48 19.75 -3.74
CA ARG A 48 -10.38 20.88 -3.96
C ARG A 48 -9.68 22.20 -3.67
N VAL A 49 -9.83 23.16 -4.57
CA VAL A 49 -9.37 24.53 -4.35
C VAL A 49 -10.38 25.27 -3.48
N GLU A 50 -10.00 25.63 -2.25
CA GLU A 50 -10.92 26.25 -1.29
C GLU A 50 -11.49 27.59 -1.78
N LYS A 51 -10.69 28.36 -2.55
CA LYS A 51 -11.04 29.70 -3.03
C LYS A 51 -12.21 29.71 -4.03
N PHE A 52 -12.46 28.60 -4.73
CA PHE A 52 -13.51 28.50 -5.74
C PHE A 52 -14.67 27.64 -5.25
N ALA A 53 -15.70 28.30 -4.70
CA ALA A 53 -16.90 27.62 -4.22
C ALA A 53 -17.95 27.39 -5.33
N LYS A 54 -18.04 28.27 -6.35
CA LYS A 54 -19.02 28.21 -7.44
C LYS A 54 -18.45 28.81 -8.75
N PRO A 55 -18.19 27.98 -9.79
CA PRO A 55 -18.18 26.52 -9.75
C PRO A 55 -17.05 26.00 -8.83
N PRO A 56 -17.21 24.83 -8.20
CA PRO A 56 -16.13 24.19 -7.46
C PRO A 56 -14.99 23.82 -8.41
N LEU A 57 -13.75 24.16 -8.04
CA LEU A 57 -12.55 23.81 -8.81
C LEU A 57 -11.76 22.72 -8.08
N PHE A 58 -11.34 21.71 -8.82
CA PHE A 58 -10.50 20.62 -8.35
C PHE A 58 -9.18 20.60 -9.12
N PHE A 59 -8.09 20.32 -8.44
CA PHE A 59 -6.74 20.30 -8.99
C PHE A 59 -6.02 19.04 -8.55
N LEU A 60 -5.38 18.36 -9.51
CA LEU A 60 -4.49 17.24 -9.29
C LEU A 60 -3.06 17.73 -9.47
N GLU A 61 -2.26 17.69 -8.41
CA GLU A 61 -0.84 17.99 -8.50
C GLU A 61 -0.07 16.83 -9.14
N ASP A 62 0.89 17.14 -10.00
CA ASP A 62 1.71 16.17 -10.74
C ASP A 62 3.00 15.79 -9.98
N LEU A 63 2.92 15.68 -8.65
CA LEU A 63 4.07 15.49 -7.78
C LEU A 63 4.03 14.09 -7.16
N GLY A 64 4.30 13.07 -7.97
CA GLY A 64 4.39 11.70 -7.47
C GLY A 64 4.77 10.67 -8.52
N THR A 65 4.91 9.44 -8.05
CA THR A 65 4.93 8.24 -8.88
C THR A 65 3.61 8.09 -9.64
N VAL A 66 3.63 7.34 -10.75
CA VAL A 66 2.40 7.03 -11.52
C VAL A 66 1.29 6.46 -10.62
N ALA A 67 1.64 5.61 -9.66
CA ALA A 67 0.69 5.03 -8.71
C ALA A 67 0.04 6.08 -7.79
N GLU A 68 0.83 7.04 -7.29
CA GLU A 68 0.32 8.14 -6.45
C GLU A 68 -0.64 9.03 -7.23
N VAL A 69 -0.32 9.35 -8.49
CA VAL A 69 -1.16 10.17 -9.37
C VAL A 69 -2.47 9.46 -9.71
N ILE A 70 -2.45 8.16 -10.04
CA ILE A 70 -3.67 7.37 -10.26
C ILE A 70 -4.55 7.36 -9.00
N GLY A 71 -3.94 7.09 -7.84
CA GLY A 71 -4.64 7.09 -6.56
C GLY A 71 -5.25 8.46 -6.22
N ALA A 72 -4.53 9.54 -6.51
CA ALA A 72 -5.02 10.90 -6.33
C ALA A 72 -6.17 11.23 -7.31
N GLY A 73 -6.09 10.78 -8.56
CA GLY A 73 -7.17 10.90 -9.53
C GLY A 73 -8.46 10.24 -9.07
N HIS A 74 -8.40 9.03 -8.51
CA HIS A 74 -9.57 8.36 -7.93
C HIS A 74 -10.17 9.16 -6.76
N ARG A 75 -9.36 9.68 -5.84
CA ARG A 75 -9.83 10.51 -4.73
C ARG A 75 -10.51 11.80 -5.20
N ILE A 76 -9.94 12.47 -6.21
CA ILE A 76 -10.54 13.68 -6.78
C ILE A 76 -11.87 13.36 -7.47
N ALA A 77 -11.93 12.28 -8.26
CA ALA A 77 -13.17 11.86 -8.91
C ALA A 77 -14.27 11.59 -7.87
N GLN A 78 -13.93 10.96 -6.75
CA GLN A 78 -14.85 10.76 -5.64
C GLN A 78 -15.32 12.10 -5.03
N ALA A 79 -14.42 13.03 -4.76
CA ALA A 79 -14.75 14.35 -4.20
C ALA A 79 -15.65 15.17 -5.15
N VAL A 80 -15.43 15.06 -6.47
CA VAL A 80 -16.30 15.66 -7.50
C VAL A 80 -17.71 15.07 -7.42
N MET A 81 -17.84 13.75 -7.39
CA MET A 81 -19.14 13.07 -7.30
C MET A 81 -19.89 13.46 -6.03
N GLU A 82 -19.23 13.43 -4.88
CA GLU A 82 -19.83 13.83 -3.60
C GLU A 82 -20.33 15.28 -3.61
N THR A 83 -19.57 16.18 -4.26
CA THR A 83 -19.95 17.60 -4.43
C THR A 83 -21.16 17.77 -5.33
N LEU A 84 -21.23 17.04 -6.45
CA LEU A 84 -22.34 17.09 -7.39
C LEU A 84 -23.63 16.48 -6.79
N GLU A 85 -23.50 15.38 -6.06
CA GLU A 85 -24.60 14.68 -5.41
C GLU A 85 -25.15 15.41 -4.17
N LYS A 86 -24.47 16.48 -3.70
CA LYS A 86 -24.81 17.21 -2.47
C LYS A 86 -24.95 16.30 -1.24
N ARG A 87 -24.10 15.27 -1.14
CA ARG A 87 -24.11 14.40 0.03
C ARG A 87 -23.84 15.25 1.28
N SER A 88 -24.66 15.06 2.31
CA SER A 88 -24.55 15.78 3.58
C SER A 88 -23.32 15.39 4.39
N GLU A 89 -22.74 14.22 4.09
CA GLU A 89 -21.55 13.69 4.75
C GLU A 89 -20.58 13.13 3.68
N PRO A 90 -19.34 13.63 3.59
CA PRO A 90 -18.31 13.01 2.74
C PRO A 90 -18.00 11.61 3.26
N LYS A 91 -17.65 10.67 2.37
CA LYS A 91 -17.21 9.34 2.80
C LYS A 91 -15.97 9.53 3.67
N ALA A 92 -15.96 8.95 4.87
CA ALA A 92 -14.80 9.04 5.75
C ALA A 92 -13.53 8.63 4.97
N PRO A 93 -12.40 9.34 5.12
CA PRO A 93 -11.15 8.91 4.52
C PRO A 93 -10.91 7.46 4.92
N GLU A 94 -10.59 6.61 3.95
CA GLU A 94 -10.17 5.24 4.28
C GLU A 94 -8.96 5.34 5.22
N GLU A 95 -9.08 4.77 6.42
CA GLU A 95 -7.97 4.69 7.37
C GLU A 95 -6.79 4.06 6.64
N LYS A 96 -5.62 4.71 6.69
CA LYS A 96 -4.40 4.14 6.13
C LYS A 96 -4.12 2.84 6.89
N GLN A 97 -4.42 1.71 6.26
CA GLN A 97 -4.02 0.41 6.78
C GLN A 97 -2.49 0.36 6.83
N GLU A 98 -1.95 -0.11 7.95
CA GLU A 98 -0.51 -0.34 8.04
C GLU A 98 -0.11 -1.41 7.02
N VAL A 99 1.03 -1.17 6.36
CA VAL A 99 1.56 -2.10 5.36
C VAL A 99 2.14 -3.32 6.09
N VAL A 100 1.50 -4.48 5.91
CA VAL A 100 2.03 -5.76 6.37
C VAL A 100 3.28 -6.11 5.58
N ARG A 101 4.39 -6.29 6.28
CA ARG A 101 5.68 -6.65 5.69
C ARG A 101 5.82 -8.17 5.64
N PHE A 102 6.83 -8.61 4.89
CA PHE A 102 7.13 -10.04 4.79
C PHE A 102 7.48 -10.65 6.16
N GLU A 103 8.16 -9.89 7.01
CA GLU A 103 8.58 -10.33 8.35
C GLU A 103 7.40 -10.50 9.32
N ASP A 104 6.25 -9.90 9.02
CA ASP A 104 5.05 -9.95 9.85
C ASP A 104 4.21 -11.20 9.58
N LEU A 105 4.51 -11.95 8.50
CA LEU A 105 3.78 -13.14 8.08
C LEU A 105 4.23 -14.38 8.85
N ASN A 106 3.27 -15.19 9.31
CA ASN A 106 3.58 -16.52 9.82
C ASN A 106 3.73 -17.51 8.66
N LEU A 107 4.99 -17.73 8.28
CA LEU A 107 5.38 -18.54 7.12
C LEU A 107 5.18 -20.06 7.31
N ASN A 108 4.88 -20.54 8.52
CA ASN A 108 4.72 -21.97 8.81
C ASN A 108 3.57 -22.61 8.02
N TYR A 109 2.62 -21.80 7.55
CA TYR A 109 1.44 -22.23 6.81
C TYR A 109 1.60 -22.18 5.29
N PHE A 110 2.74 -21.71 4.79
CA PHE A 110 2.97 -21.54 3.36
C PHE A 110 4.07 -22.47 2.87
N ARG A 111 3.79 -23.14 1.74
CA ARG A 111 4.80 -23.94 1.07
C ARG A 111 5.75 -23.02 0.31
N LYS A 112 7.05 -23.24 0.47
CA LYS A 112 8.06 -22.57 -0.34
C LYS A 112 8.03 -23.14 -1.76
N GLU A 113 7.73 -22.28 -2.72
CA GLU A 113 7.69 -22.63 -4.15
C GLU A 113 8.46 -21.59 -4.96
N PRO A 114 9.19 -22.01 -6.02
CA PRO A 114 9.86 -21.07 -6.92
C PRO A 114 8.85 -20.20 -7.66
N SER A 115 9.23 -18.98 -8.00
CA SER A 115 8.39 -18.11 -8.84
C SER A 115 8.41 -18.53 -10.29
N VAL A 116 7.32 -18.22 -10.99
CA VAL A 116 7.30 -18.28 -12.44
C VAL A 116 8.33 -17.26 -12.96
N ALA A 117 9.25 -17.70 -13.80
CA ALA A 117 10.28 -16.82 -14.34
C ALA A 117 9.64 -15.81 -15.30
N LEU A 118 10.00 -14.53 -15.14
CA LEU A 118 9.69 -13.51 -16.14
C LEU A 118 10.40 -13.87 -17.44
N LYS A 119 9.66 -13.75 -18.55
CA LYS A 119 10.16 -14.00 -19.89
C LYS A 119 10.42 -12.66 -20.53
N GLU A 120 11.62 -12.44 -21.02
CA GLU A 120 11.97 -11.20 -21.70
C GLU A 120 12.39 -11.50 -23.14
N ILE A 121 12.11 -10.57 -24.05
CA ILE A 121 12.65 -10.63 -25.41
C ILE A 121 14.15 -10.31 -25.41
N PRO A 122 14.93 -10.83 -26.37
CA PRO A 122 16.34 -10.46 -26.50
C PRO A 122 16.53 -8.96 -26.71
N VAL A 123 17.65 -8.43 -26.21
CA VAL A 123 17.98 -6.99 -26.27
C VAL A 123 17.99 -6.47 -27.71
N GLU A 124 18.47 -7.29 -28.65
CA GLU A 124 18.52 -6.94 -30.08
C GLU A 124 17.13 -6.60 -30.62
N ARG A 125 16.08 -7.27 -30.10
CA ARG A 125 14.68 -7.04 -30.49
C ARG A 125 14.04 -5.92 -29.67
N SER A 126 14.41 -5.77 -28.39
CA SER A 126 13.85 -4.71 -27.53
C SER A 126 14.25 -3.30 -28.00
N VAL A 127 15.42 -3.15 -28.63
CA VAL A 127 15.88 -1.86 -29.17
C VAL A 127 15.35 -1.56 -30.58
N SER A 128 14.79 -2.56 -31.27
CA SER A 128 14.41 -2.46 -32.67
C SER A 128 12.91 -2.64 -32.91
N SER A 129 12.10 -2.80 -31.87
CA SER A 129 10.66 -3.05 -31.97
C SER A 129 9.90 -2.37 -30.84
N PHE A 130 8.58 -2.27 -31.00
CA PHE A 130 7.65 -1.82 -29.96
C PHE A 130 6.99 -3.00 -29.23
N GLU A 131 7.57 -4.20 -29.33
CA GLU A 131 7.06 -5.36 -28.61
C GLU A 131 7.32 -5.20 -27.12
N GLU A 132 6.37 -5.64 -26.31
CA GLU A 132 6.50 -5.63 -24.84
C GLU A 132 7.75 -6.39 -24.43
N VAL A 133 8.63 -5.75 -23.65
CA VAL A 133 9.91 -6.36 -23.28
C VAL A 133 9.67 -7.54 -22.34
N VAL A 134 8.83 -7.32 -21.33
CA VAL A 134 8.43 -8.35 -20.36
C VAL A 134 7.19 -9.05 -20.90
N GLN A 135 7.40 -10.26 -21.42
CA GLN A 135 6.33 -11.05 -22.02
C GLN A 135 5.28 -11.45 -20.98
N PRO A 136 3.99 -11.39 -21.32
CA PRO A 136 2.93 -11.74 -20.39
C PRO A 136 2.97 -13.23 -20.02
N TYR A 137 2.48 -13.53 -18.83
CA TYR A 137 2.22 -14.92 -18.44
C TYR A 137 1.12 -15.52 -19.31
N THR A 138 1.26 -16.82 -19.60
CA THR A 138 0.12 -17.62 -20.04
C THR A 138 -0.94 -17.68 -18.92
N ILE A 139 -2.18 -18.04 -19.26
CA ILE A 139 -3.26 -18.15 -18.27
C ILE A 139 -2.88 -19.11 -17.13
N ASP A 140 -2.20 -20.23 -17.44
CA ASP A 140 -1.82 -21.22 -16.42
C ASP A 140 -0.67 -20.73 -15.54
N GLU A 141 0.30 -20.02 -16.13
CA GLU A 141 1.37 -19.35 -15.37
C GLU A 141 0.82 -18.25 -14.45
N ALA A 142 -0.12 -17.44 -14.94
CA ALA A 142 -0.77 -16.41 -14.15
C ALA A 142 -1.56 -17.01 -12.97
N ARG A 143 -2.25 -18.13 -13.19
CA ARG A 143 -2.94 -18.87 -12.11
C ARG A 143 -1.95 -19.42 -11.09
N ALA A 144 -0.86 -20.04 -11.55
CA ALA A 144 0.16 -20.60 -10.68
C ALA A 144 0.79 -19.50 -9.80
N GLU A 145 1.11 -18.33 -10.38
CA GLU A 145 1.66 -17.21 -9.63
C GLU A 145 0.63 -16.60 -8.66
N ALA A 146 -0.63 -16.47 -9.07
CA ALA A 146 -1.70 -15.98 -8.19
C ALA A 146 -1.95 -16.88 -6.98
N GLN A 147 -1.83 -18.20 -7.14
CA GLN A 147 -1.96 -19.17 -6.04
C GLN A 147 -0.84 -19.08 -5.00
N ARG A 148 0.29 -18.46 -5.33
CA ARG A 148 1.39 -18.19 -4.40
C ARG A 148 1.19 -16.92 -3.59
N CYS A 149 0.12 -16.15 -3.83
CA CYS A 149 -0.19 -14.95 -3.07
C CYS A 149 -0.48 -15.29 -1.60
N PHE A 150 0.20 -14.60 -0.69
CA PHE A 150 -0.01 -14.78 0.76
C PHE A 150 -1.35 -14.25 1.25
N SER A 151 -1.98 -13.31 0.52
CA SER A 151 -3.07 -12.46 1.02
C SER A 151 -2.66 -11.71 2.30
N CYS A 152 -1.44 -11.17 2.31
CA CYS A 152 -0.90 -10.40 3.43
C CYS A 152 -1.82 -9.22 3.80
N GLY A 153 -2.10 -9.05 5.08
CA GLY A 153 -2.98 -8.00 5.61
C GLY A 153 -4.47 -8.21 5.38
N ALA A 154 -4.90 -9.31 4.74
CA ALA A 154 -6.30 -9.57 4.44
C ALA A 154 -6.76 -10.93 4.98
N CYS A 155 -7.85 -10.93 5.76
CA CYS A 155 -8.46 -12.18 6.21
C CYS A 155 -9.11 -12.91 5.01
N ASN A 156 -8.72 -14.17 4.79
CA ASN A 156 -9.34 -15.03 3.77
C ASN A 156 -10.15 -16.19 4.38
N GLY A 157 -10.38 -16.15 5.69
CA GLY A 157 -11.18 -17.14 6.39
C GLY A 157 -10.53 -18.52 6.57
N CYS A 158 -9.21 -18.58 6.76
CA CYS A 158 -8.47 -19.82 7.00
C CYS A 158 -8.76 -20.55 8.34
N ASP A 159 -9.63 -20.02 9.21
CA ASP A 159 -10.04 -20.60 10.49
C ASP A 159 -8.94 -20.80 11.57
N ASN A 160 -7.68 -20.42 11.31
CA ASN A 160 -6.61 -20.58 12.31
C ASN A 160 -6.90 -19.87 13.63
N CYS A 161 -7.29 -18.59 13.59
CA CYS A 161 -7.59 -17.81 14.79
C CYS A 161 -8.74 -18.42 15.61
N TYR A 162 -9.74 -18.98 14.94
CA TYR A 162 -10.86 -19.69 15.55
C TYR A 162 -10.41 -21.00 16.20
N ARG A 163 -9.59 -21.79 15.50
CA ARG A 163 -9.16 -23.12 15.94
C ARG A 163 -8.16 -23.09 17.10
N TYR A 164 -7.25 -22.12 17.10
CA TYR A 164 -6.18 -22.04 18.08
C TYR A 164 -6.53 -21.20 19.32
N CYS A 165 -7.70 -20.55 19.36
CA CYS A 165 -8.11 -19.81 20.54
C CYS A 165 -8.38 -20.77 21.72
N PRO A 166 -7.55 -20.75 22.79
CA PRO A 166 -7.70 -21.70 23.89
C PRO A 166 -8.95 -21.44 24.74
N ASP A 167 -9.44 -20.21 24.74
CA ASP A 167 -10.59 -19.76 25.52
C ASP A 167 -11.90 -19.74 24.70
N MET A 168 -11.88 -20.20 23.44
CA MET A 168 -13.02 -20.11 22.51
C MET A 168 -13.61 -18.70 22.39
N ALA A 169 -12.77 -17.67 22.55
CA ALA A 169 -13.17 -16.27 22.50
C ALA A 169 -13.30 -15.73 21.06
N VAL A 170 -12.82 -16.46 20.04
CA VAL A 170 -13.00 -16.08 18.64
C VAL A 170 -14.31 -16.69 18.13
N ILE A 171 -15.22 -15.84 17.66
CA ILE A 171 -16.53 -16.23 17.13
C ILE A 171 -16.49 -16.05 15.61
N LYS A 172 -17.04 -17.02 14.87
CA LYS A 172 -17.22 -16.95 13.42
C LYS A 172 -18.69 -16.67 13.09
N GLN A 173 -18.97 -15.56 12.39
CA GLN A 173 -20.31 -15.16 11.94
C GLN A 173 -20.23 -14.64 10.51
N ASP A 174 -21.08 -15.13 9.61
CA ASP A 174 -21.16 -14.70 8.20
C ASP A 174 -19.81 -14.68 7.45
N GLY A 175 -18.95 -15.66 7.76
CA GLY A 175 -17.61 -15.77 7.17
C GLY A 175 -16.58 -14.78 7.73
N LYS A 176 -16.99 -13.92 8.68
CA LYS A 176 -16.14 -13.01 9.43
C LYS A 176 -15.83 -13.57 10.81
N TYR A 177 -14.80 -13.01 11.43
CA TYR A 177 -14.36 -13.39 12.76
C TYR A 177 -14.43 -12.19 13.68
N GLU A 178 -14.82 -12.41 14.91
CA GLU A 178 -14.87 -11.41 15.97
C GLU A 178 -14.26 -12.00 17.25
N VAL A 179 -13.55 -11.17 18.03
CA VAL A 179 -13.02 -11.58 19.33
C VAL A 179 -13.95 -11.08 20.42
N HIS A 180 -14.61 -12.00 21.11
CA HIS A 180 -15.46 -11.69 22.24
C HIS A 180 -14.60 -11.37 23.48
N LEU A 181 -14.42 -10.08 23.75
CA LEU A 181 -13.47 -9.59 24.74
C LEU A 181 -13.77 -10.06 26.17
N ASP A 182 -15.04 -10.34 26.51
CA ASP A 182 -15.41 -10.85 27.84
C ASP A 182 -14.82 -12.24 28.13
N TYR A 183 -14.60 -13.05 27.09
CA TYR A 183 -14.00 -14.39 27.21
C TYR A 183 -12.50 -14.38 26.94
N CYS A 184 -12.02 -13.42 26.15
CA CYS A 184 -10.61 -13.30 25.79
C CYS A 184 -9.71 -13.06 27.00
N LYS A 185 -8.64 -13.86 27.14
CA LYS A 185 -7.62 -13.69 28.19
C LYS A 185 -6.37 -12.92 27.73
N GLY A 186 -6.35 -12.48 26.47
CA GLY A 186 -5.24 -11.68 25.91
C GLY A 186 -3.95 -12.47 25.68
N CYS A 187 -4.04 -13.78 25.40
CA CYS A 187 -2.88 -14.64 25.17
C CYS A 187 -2.23 -14.48 23.78
N LEU A 188 -2.86 -13.74 22.86
CA LEU A 188 -2.38 -13.43 21.49
C LEU A 188 -2.13 -14.64 20.57
N VAL A 189 -2.50 -15.86 20.97
CA VAL A 189 -2.34 -17.05 20.11
C VAL A 189 -3.04 -16.87 18.76
N CYS A 190 -4.23 -16.29 18.72
CA CYS A 190 -4.94 -16.05 17.46
C CYS A 190 -4.18 -15.10 16.52
N PHE A 191 -3.48 -14.11 17.06
CA PHE A 191 -2.66 -13.16 16.31
C PHE A 191 -1.41 -13.85 15.75
N GLU A 192 -0.66 -14.55 16.60
CA GLU A 192 0.56 -15.28 16.19
C GLU A 192 0.26 -16.39 15.17
N GLU A 193 -0.87 -17.08 15.32
CA GLU A 193 -1.29 -18.15 14.41
C GLU A 193 -1.96 -17.65 13.12
N CYS A 194 -2.14 -16.34 12.97
CA CYS A 194 -2.65 -15.75 11.74
C CYS A 194 -1.53 -15.76 10.66
N PRO A 195 -1.65 -16.54 9.58
CA PRO A 195 -0.61 -16.60 8.54
C PRO A 195 -0.39 -15.26 7.83
N ARG A 196 -1.42 -14.42 7.86
CA ARG A 196 -1.58 -13.24 7.00
C ARG A 196 -1.42 -11.93 7.73
N HIS A 197 -1.22 -11.97 9.04
CA HIS A 197 -1.20 -10.78 9.88
C HIS A 197 -2.49 -9.93 9.74
N ALA A 198 -3.65 -10.58 9.62
CA ALA A 198 -4.95 -9.92 9.42
C ALA A 198 -5.64 -9.53 10.74
N ILE A 199 -4.93 -9.63 11.87
CA ILE A 199 -5.44 -9.31 13.20
C ILE A 199 -4.57 -8.18 13.74
N GLU A 200 -5.20 -7.08 14.10
CA GLU A 200 -4.54 -5.95 14.74
C GLU A 200 -4.76 -6.00 16.26
N VAL A 201 -3.68 -5.75 17.00
CA VAL A 201 -3.67 -5.72 18.45
C VAL A 201 -3.48 -4.27 18.91
N VAL A 202 -4.58 -3.63 19.29
CA VAL A 202 -4.57 -2.21 19.64
C VAL A 202 -4.29 -2.05 21.15
N GLY A 203 -3.24 -1.31 21.46
CA GLY A 203 -2.78 -1.03 22.84
C GLY A 203 -1.45 -1.66 23.25
N LEU A 204 -0.72 -2.32 22.34
CA LEU A 204 0.68 -2.67 22.55
C LEU A 204 1.60 -1.54 22.05
N PRO A 205 2.68 -1.19 22.77
CA PRO A 205 3.70 -0.29 22.21
C PRO A 205 4.38 -0.99 21.03
N THR A 206 4.06 -0.58 19.82
CA THR A 206 4.71 -1.05 18.59
C THR A 206 6.04 -0.31 18.41
N GLN A 207 7.09 -0.77 19.09
CA GLN A 207 8.46 -0.48 18.67
C GLN A 207 9.12 -1.77 18.16
N GLY A 208 9.28 -1.87 16.83
CA GLY A 208 10.27 -2.78 16.22
C GLY A 208 9.93 -4.27 16.24
N GLY A 209 8.71 -4.66 15.87
CA GLY A 209 8.41 -6.03 15.43
C GLY A 209 8.58 -7.13 16.49
N LYS A 210 8.67 -6.80 17.78
CA LYS A 210 8.65 -7.77 18.88
C LYS A 210 7.85 -7.20 20.05
N ALA A 211 6.62 -7.69 20.23
CA ALA A 211 5.78 -7.31 21.37
C ALA A 211 6.39 -7.82 22.69
N PHE A 212 6.70 -6.89 23.59
CA PHE A 212 7.20 -7.18 24.93
C PHE A 212 6.03 -7.55 25.86
N TRP A 213 6.07 -8.76 26.41
CA TRP A 213 5.03 -9.31 27.27
C TRP A 213 4.99 -8.61 28.62
N ARG A 214 3.97 -7.77 28.83
CA ARG A 214 3.22 -7.51 30.08
C ARG A 214 2.62 -6.11 30.02
N GLU A 215 1.39 -6.01 29.51
CA GLU A 215 0.26 -5.26 30.10
C GLU A 215 -0.85 -5.03 29.05
N ARG A 216 -2.01 -5.64 29.34
CA ARG A 216 -3.37 -5.39 28.79
C ARG A 216 -3.47 -4.81 27.37
N VAL A 217 -3.56 -5.74 26.41
CA VAL A 217 -4.26 -5.49 25.15
C VAL A 217 -5.74 -5.23 25.43
N ARG A 218 -6.27 -4.10 24.96
CA ARG A 218 -7.67 -3.72 25.22
C ARG A 218 -8.57 -3.81 23.99
N ASN A 219 -8.01 -3.92 22.78
CA ASN A 219 -8.78 -3.82 21.55
C ASN A 219 -8.19 -4.78 20.50
N PHE A 220 -9.06 -5.57 19.85
CA PHE A 220 -8.73 -6.43 18.70
C PHE A 220 -9.58 -6.00 17.51
N LYS A 221 -8.97 -5.85 16.34
CA LYS A 221 -9.69 -5.61 15.08
C LYS A 221 -9.24 -6.66 14.07
N ILE A 222 -10.20 -7.40 13.53
CA ILE A 222 -9.92 -8.30 12.40
C ILE A 222 -10.13 -7.48 11.12
N ILE A 223 -9.07 -7.38 10.33
CA ILE A 223 -9.06 -6.61 9.09
C ILE A 223 -9.64 -7.50 7.99
N GLY A 224 -10.80 -7.11 7.46
CA GLY A 224 -11.53 -7.85 6.43
C GLY A 224 -12.52 -6.98 5.68
#